data_AF-A0A6P4CXL9-F1
#
_entry.id   AF-A0A6P4CXL9-F1
#
_cell.length_a   1.000
_cell.length_b   1.000
_cell.length_c   1.000
_cell.angle_alpha   90.00
_cell.angle_beta   90.00
_cell.angle_gamma   90.00
#
_symmetry.space_group_name_H-M   'P 1'
#
loop_
_entity.id
_entity.type
_entity.pdbx_description
1 polymer ?
#
loop_
_entity_poly.entity_id
_entity_poly.type
_entity_poly.pdbx_seq_one_letter_code
_entity_poly.pdbx_strand_id
1 'polypeptide(L)'
;MISYFLILLLMLCAHDFLPPTRAQLVPTIEKLALAQNGRTILYELESKISHMTPGNNGKRTTVVSYRDQTLSRHTQLHLQKVHGILIIVGWGTLLPIGAIIARFFKWKQWFWCHVLCQTLGYIVGTIGWCIGIWLRTLSKHYLSKLQLALTIITFTIINLQMLSVLTMRLNKEGGYRKWWNIWHHATGYAAIGMVVVSIFAGISTEKEAEILMKAYTVIIGVLIVVAVPLQMFRFKSTIKKQFMRMTTSLRRSQSI
;
A
#
# COMPACT_ATOMS: atom_id res chain seq x y z
N MET A 1 14.34 -13.73 -11.78
CA MET A 1 14.83 -12.34 -11.74
C MET A 1 13.97 -11.42 -10.87
N ILE A 2 12.63 -11.37 -11.02
CA ILE A 2 11.74 -10.53 -10.19
C ILE A 2 11.80 -10.83 -8.67
N SER A 3 12.03 -12.10 -8.30
CA SER A 3 12.16 -12.54 -6.90
C SER A 3 13.36 -11.93 -6.15
N TYR A 4 14.48 -11.67 -6.82
CA TYR A 4 15.65 -11.05 -6.19
C TYR A 4 15.47 -9.55 -6.04
N PHE A 5 14.72 -8.92 -6.95
CA PHE A 5 14.43 -7.50 -6.89
C PHE A 5 13.54 -7.16 -5.69
N LEU A 6 12.56 -8.01 -5.36
CA LEU A 6 11.71 -7.84 -4.18
C LEU A 6 12.47 -8.07 -2.87
N ILE A 7 13.37 -9.05 -2.84
CA ILE A 7 14.26 -9.31 -1.70
C ILE A 7 15.27 -8.18 -1.51
N LEU A 8 15.82 -7.63 -2.60
CA LEU A 8 16.71 -6.47 -2.56
C LEU A 8 15.95 -5.23 -2.08
N LEU A 9 14.70 -5.02 -2.52
CA LEU A 9 13.84 -3.92 -2.06
C LEU A 9 13.48 -4.07 -0.58
N LEU A 10 13.22 -5.30 -0.10
CA LEU A 10 12.96 -5.59 1.31
C LEU A 10 14.21 -5.45 2.18
N MET A 11 15.38 -5.85 1.69
CA MET A 11 16.67 -5.67 2.38
C MET A 11 17.06 -4.19 2.44
N LEU A 12 16.86 -3.43 1.36
CA LEU A 12 17.07 -1.99 1.33
C LEU A 12 16.10 -1.26 2.27
N CYS A 13 14.82 -1.63 2.24
CA CYS A 13 13.81 -1.02 3.11
C CYS A 13 13.97 -1.40 4.60
N ALA A 14 14.55 -2.58 4.90
CA ALA A 14 14.88 -2.99 6.27
C ALA A 14 16.16 -2.31 6.78
N HIS A 15 17.14 -2.07 5.91
CA HIS A 15 18.35 -1.33 6.24
C HIS A 15 18.06 0.14 6.57
N ASP A 16 17.10 0.76 5.89
CA ASP A 16 16.68 2.15 6.15
C ASP A 16 15.80 2.32 7.41
N PHE A 17 15.30 1.21 7.98
CA PHE A 17 14.41 1.21 9.15
C PHE A 17 15.11 0.88 10.48
N LEU A 18 16.36 0.40 10.45
CA LEU A 18 17.17 0.28 11.65
C LEU A 18 17.73 1.67 12.03
N PRO A 19 17.54 2.14 13.28
CA PRO A 19 18.12 3.41 13.70
C PRO A 19 19.65 3.35 13.52
N PRO A 20 20.28 4.40 12.96
CA PRO A 20 21.72 4.40 12.73
C PRO A 20 22.45 4.13 14.04
N THR A 21 23.34 3.14 14.03
CA THR A 21 24.14 2.74 15.19
C THR A 21 24.86 3.97 15.75
N ARG A 22 24.90 4.12 17.08
CA ARG A 22 25.40 5.30 17.82
C ARG A 22 26.73 5.87 17.30
N ALA A 23 27.58 5.03 16.68
CA ALA A 23 28.85 5.41 16.04
C ALA A 23 28.73 6.31 14.79
N GLN A 24 27.61 6.27 14.05
CA GLN A 24 27.36 7.14 12.88
C GLN A 24 26.56 8.40 13.23
N LEU A 25 25.86 8.39 14.38
CA LEU A 25 24.95 9.45 14.79
C LEU A 25 25.70 10.68 15.35
N VAL A 26 26.76 10.46 16.13
CA VAL A 26 27.55 11.55 16.75
C VAL A 26 28.18 12.50 15.71
N PRO A 27 28.93 12.02 14.71
CA PRO A 27 29.54 12.92 13.72
C PRO A 27 28.49 13.59 12.82
N THR A 28 27.36 12.92 12.56
CA THR A 28 26.29 13.47 11.72
C THR A 28 25.50 14.56 12.44
N ILE A 29 25.22 14.38 13.74
CA ILE A 29 24.59 15.42 14.56
C ILE A 29 25.52 16.62 14.72
N GLU A 30 26.82 16.42 14.86
CA GLU A 30 27.80 17.52 14.94
C GLU A 30 27.91 18.28 13.60
N LYS A 31 27.92 17.56 12.47
CA LYS A 31 27.86 18.18 11.12
C LYS A 31 26.55 18.92 10.88
N LEU A 32 25.42 18.38 11.35
CA LEU A 32 24.11 19.04 11.27
C LEU A 32 24.04 20.25 12.21
N ALA A 33 24.59 20.16 13.41
CA ALA A 33 24.67 21.27 14.36
C ALA A 33 25.57 22.39 13.82
N LEU A 34 26.71 22.07 13.21
CA LEU A 34 27.58 23.05 12.53
C LEU A 34 26.92 23.66 11.30
N ALA A 35 26.23 22.86 10.48
CA ALA A 35 25.49 23.34 9.31
C ALA A 35 24.25 24.16 9.68
N GLN A 36 23.66 23.90 10.85
CA GLN A 36 22.54 24.66 11.40
C GLN A 36 23.04 25.95 12.04
N ASN A 37 24.15 25.93 12.77
CA ASN A 37 24.79 27.12 13.33
C ASN A 37 25.30 28.06 12.22
N GLY A 38 25.92 27.52 11.16
CA GLY A 38 26.33 28.29 9.99
C GLY A 38 25.15 28.90 9.22
N ARG A 39 24.00 28.21 9.17
CA ARG A 39 22.77 28.78 8.60
C ARG A 39 22.17 29.87 9.48
N THR A 40 22.15 29.70 10.80
CA THR A 40 21.69 30.74 11.74
C THR A 40 22.54 32.01 11.61
N ILE A 41 23.87 31.86 11.50
CA ILE A 41 24.80 32.99 11.29
C ILE A 41 24.55 33.65 9.93
N LEU A 42 24.28 32.88 8.88
CA LEU A 42 23.90 33.43 7.57
C LEU A 42 22.59 34.20 7.61
N TYR A 43 21.56 33.69 8.31
CA TYR A 43 20.29 34.41 8.48
C TYR A 43 20.45 35.68 9.32
N GLU A 44 21.33 35.67 10.32
CA GLU A 44 21.59 36.83 11.17
C GLU A 44 22.46 37.89 10.48
N LEU A 45 23.38 37.46 9.61
CA LEU A 45 24.11 38.33 8.68
C LEU A 45 23.18 38.92 7.61
N GLU A 46 22.32 38.10 7.01
CA GLU A 46 21.38 38.54 5.96
C GLU A 46 20.32 39.50 6.54
N SER A 47 19.84 39.26 7.76
CA SER A 47 18.95 40.19 8.46
C SER A 47 19.65 41.51 8.79
N LYS A 48 20.90 41.47 9.29
CA LYS A 48 21.70 42.68 9.54
C LYS A 48 22.01 43.47 8.27
N ILE A 49 22.31 42.79 7.16
CA ILE A 49 22.52 43.41 5.85
C ILE A 49 21.23 44.07 5.34
N SER A 50 20.07 43.44 5.54
CA SER A 50 18.76 44.00 5.18
C SER A 50 18.38 45.26 5.98
N HIS A 51 18.86 45.37 7.22
CA HIS A 51 18.63 46.54 8.07
C HIS A 51 19.59 47.70 7.79
N MET A 52 20.72 47.44 7.12
CA MET A 52 21.77 48.43 6.87
C MET A 52 21.71 49.07 5.47
N THR A 53 20.78 48.65 4.62
CA THR A 53 20.59 49.21 3.26
C THR A 53 19.27 49.96 3.14
N PRO A 54 19.26 51.31 3.23
CA PRO A 54 18.09 52.09 2.87
C PRO A 54 17.99 52.18 1.34
N GLY A 55 17.06 51.41 0.77
CA GLY A 55 16.51 51.64 -0.57
C GLY A 55 17.30 51.08 -1.75
N ASN A 56 16.93 49.88 -2.22
CA ASN A 56 16.45 49.70 -3.60
C ASN A 56 15.84 48.29 -3.79
N ASN A 57 14.63 48.22 -4.37
CA ASN A 57 14.00 47.03 -4.98
C ASN A 57 13.37 45.93 -4.09
N GLY A 58 12.34 46.28 -3.33
CA GLY A 58 11.42 45.36 -2.64
C GLY A 58 10.44 44.56 -3.53
N LYS A 59 10.86 44.08 -4.72
CA LYS A 59 10.00 43.28 -5.62
C LYS A 59 10.54 41.90 -6.00
N ARG A 60 11.77 41.53 -5.60
CA ARG A 60 12.40 40.27 -6.04
C ARG A 60 12.37 39.15 -4.99
N THR A 61 12.44 39.46 -3.69
CA THR A 61 12.51 38.45 -2.62
C THR A 61 11.14 37.94 -2.16
N THR A 62 10.12 38.80 -2.08
CA THR A 62 8.76 38.42 -1.69
C THR A 62 8.04 37.61 -2.77
N VAL A 63 8.27 37.94 -4.04
CA VAL A 63 7.68 37.23 -5.19
C VAL A 63 8.27 35.83 -5.34
N VAL A 64 9.57 35.65 -5.10
CA VAL A 64 10.22 34.33 -5.15
C VAL A 64 9.76 33.45 -3.99
N SER A 65 9.71 33.98 -2.76
CA SER A 65 9.22 33.22 -1.60
C SER A 65 7.74 32.81 -1.72
N TYR A 66 6.87 33.73 -2.20
CA TYR A 66 5.47 33.42 -2.44
C TYR A 66 5.28 32.42 -3.59
N ARG A 67 6.09 32.51 -4.65
CA ARG A 67 6.08 31.56 -5.77
C ARG A 67 6.58 30.18 -5.36
N ASP A 68 7.63 30.10 -4.55
CA ASP A 68 8.14 28.83 -4.02
C ASP A 68 7.15 28.18 -3.04
N GLN A 69 6.50 28.97 -2.18
CA GLN A 69 5.49 28.46 -1.25
C GLN A 69 4.23 27.99 -1.99
N THR A 70 3.78 28.73 -3.01
CA THR A 70 2.61 28.34 -3.83
C THR A 70 2.90 27.12 -4.71
N LEU A 71 4.10 27.03 -5.30
CA LEU A 71 4.56 25.88 -6.08
C LEU A 71 4.72 24.62 -5.21
N SER A 72 5.26 24.78 -4.00
CA SER A 72 5.38 23.69 -3.02
C SER A 72 4.01 23.17 -2.57
N ARG A 73 3.07 24.07 -2.26
CA ARG A 73 1.69 23.71 -1.90
C ARG A 73 0.94 23.03 -3.05
N HIS A 74 1.09 23.54 -4.27
CA HIS A 74 0.48 22.92 -5.46
C HIS A 74 1.03 21.50 -5.69
N THR A 75 2.34 21.32 -5.55
CA THR A 75 2.99 20.01 -5.66
C THR A 75 2.51 19.05 -4.58
N GLN A 76 2.36 19.51 -3.33
CA GLN A 76 1.84 18.70 -2.24
C GLN A 76 0.41 18.23 -2.48
N LEU A 77 -0.50 19.13 -2.89
CA LEU A 77 -1.88 18.77 -3.22
C LEU A 77 -1.96 17.78 -4.39
N HIS A 78 -1.09 17.96 -5.40
CA HIS A 78 -1.00 17.03 -6.51
C HIS A 78 -0.54 15.63 -6.04
N LEU A 79 0.50 15.56 -5.21
CA LEU A 79 0.99 14.31 -4.63
C LEU A 79 -0.05 13.62 -3.75
N GLN A 80 -0.87 14.36 -2.99
CA GLN A 80 -1.97 13.80 -2.18
C GLN A 80 -3.02 13.13 -3.07
N LYS A 81 -3.43 13.79 -4.15
CA LYS A 81 -4.37 13.21 -5.13
C LYS A 81 -3.79 11.97 -5.80
N VAL A 82 -2.54 12.05 -6.24
CA VAL A 82 -1.83 10.94 -6.88
C VAL A 82 -1.73 9.76 -5.91
N HIS A 83 -1.25 9.98 -4.68
CA HIS A 83 -1.19 8.97 -3.62
C HIS A 83 -2.52 8.23 -3.43
N GLY A 84 -3.62 8.97 -3.25
CA GLY A 84 -4.96 8.40 -3.06
C GLY A 84 -5.40 7.53 -4.23
N ILE A 85 -5.19 7.99 -5.47
CA ILE A 85 -5.52 7.24 -6.68
C ILE A 85 -4.67 5.96 -6.77
N LEU A 86 -3.36 6.03 -6.53
CA LEU A 86 -2.47 4.86 -6.56
C LEU A 86 -2.87 3.81 -5.52
N ILE A 87 -3.23 4.23 -4.31
CA ILE A 87 -3.70 3.31 -3.26
C ILE A 87 -5.03 2.66 -3.64
N ILE A 88 -6.01 3.43 -4.12
CA ILE A 88 -7.32 2.92 -4.55
C ILE A 88 -7.17 1.94 -5.70
N VAL A 89 -6.45 2.31 -6.76
CA VAL A 89 -6.27 1.47 -7.95
C VAL A 89 -5.42 0.24 -7.61
N GLY A 90 -4.28 0.44 -6.94
CA GLY A 90 -3.32 -0.60 -6.60
C GLY A 90 -3.85 -1.58 -5.57
N TRP A 91 -3.91 -1.15 -4.31
CA TRP A 91 -4.31 -2.04 -3.22
C TRP A 91 -5.82 -2.22 -3.13
N GLY A 92 -6.60 -1.15 -3.34
CA GLY A 92 -8.05 -1.17 -3.16
C GLY A 92 -8.82 -1.90 -4.27
N THR A 93 -8.26 -2.03 -5.48
CA THR A 93 -9.01 -2.54 -6.66
C THR A 93 -8.32 -3.72 -7.32
N LEU A 94 -7.03 -3.60 -7.69
CA LEU A 94 -6.31 -4.68 -8.36
C LEU A 94 -6.13 -5.92 -7.45
N LEU A 95 -5.75 -5.75 -6.17
CA LEU A 95 -5.58 -6.92 -5.28
C LEU A 95 -6.90 -7.73 -5.11
N PRO A 96 -8.07 -7.09 -4.83
CA PRO A 96 -9.35 -7.80 -4.80
C PRO A 96 -9.75 -8.45 -6.13
N ILE A 97 -9.54 -7.77 -7.26
CA ILE A 97 -9.84 -8.34 -8.60
C ILE A 97 -9.01 -9.61 -8.82
N GLY A 98 -7.71 -9.57 -8.51
CA GLY A 98 -6.84 -10.74 -8.59
C GLY A 98 -7.37 -11.91 -7.74
N ALA A 99 -7.85 -11.64 -6.53
CA ALA A 99 -8.44 -12.65 -5.65
C ALA A 99 -9.75 -13.24 -6.21
N ILE A 100 -10.63 -12.41 -6.77
CA ILE A 100 -11.87 -12.83 -7.44
C ILE A 100 -11.57 -13.74 -8.64
N ILE A 101 -10.59 -13.35 -9.47
CA ILE A 101 -10.15 -14.13 -10.64
C ILE A 101 -9.71 -15.53 -10.20
N ALA A 102 -8.79 -15.63 -9.23
CA ALA A 102 -8.30 -16.93 -8.77
C ALA A 102 -9.38 -17.83 -8.14
N ARG A 103 -10.40 -17.23 -7.52
CA ARG A 103 -11.45 -17.97 -6.83
C ARG A 103 -12.54 -18.49 -7.77
N PHE A 104 -12.96 -17.68 -8.74
CA PHE A 104 -14.16 -17.93 -9.53
C PHE A 104 -13.87 -18.30 -10.98
N PHE A 105 -12.86 -17.68 -11.58
CA PHE A 105 -12.52 -17.94 -12.97
C PHE A 105 -11.41 -18.99 -12.99
N LYS A 106 -11.74 -20.23 -13.33
CA LYS A 106 -10.79 -21.35 -13.46
C LYS A 106 -10.54 -21.77 -14.91
N TRP A 107 -10.67 -20.84 -15.86
CA TRP A 107 -10.29 -21.02 -17.28
C TRP A 107 -8.78 -21.27 -17.46
N LYS A 108 -8.30 -21.71 -18.63
CA LYS A 108 -6.88 -22.12 -18.83
C LYS A 108 -5.82 -21.08 -18.39
N GLN A 109 -6.15 -19.79 -18.30
CA GLN A 109 -5.20 -18.70 -18.03
C GLN A 109 -5.42 -17.98 -16.69
N TRP A 110 -6.28 -18.49 -15.79
CA TRP A 110 -6.61 -17.80 -14.52
C TRP A 110 -5.40 -17.46 -13.68
N PHE A 111 -4.41 -18.36 -13.66
CA PHE A 111 -3.21 -18.21 -12.85
C PHE A 111 -2.38 -17.01 -13.32
N TRP A 112 -2.23 -16.83 -14.63
CA TRP A 112 -1.50 -15.69 -15.20
C TRP A 112 -2.23 -14.38 -14.94
N CYS A 113 -3.55 -14.33 -15.16
CA CYS A 113 -4.34 -13.13 -14.86
C CYS A 113 -4.29 -12.78 -13.36
N HIS A 114 -4.36 -13.77 -12.48
CA HIS A 114 -4.22 -13.58 -11.04
C HIS A 114 -2.85 -12.98 -10.68
N VAL A 115 -1.77 -13.62 -11.12
CA VAL A 115 -0.41 -13.16 -10.83
C VAL A 115 -0.15 -11.77 -11.39
N LEU A 116 -0.61 -11.48 -12.61
CA LEU A 116 -0.49 -10.17 -13.22
C LEU A 116 -1.21 -9.10 -12.39
N CYS A 117 -2.47 -9.35 -12.04
CA CYS A 117 -3.28 -8.42 -11.26
C CYS A 117 -2.68 -8.17 -9.86
N GLN A 118 -2.21 -9.23 -9.19
CA GLN A 118 -1.55 -9.10 -7.88
C GLN A 118 -0.22 -8.35 -7.97
N THR A 119 0.60 -8.62 -8.99
CA THR A 119 1.90 -7.96 -9.15
C THR A 119 1.72 -6.48 -9.47
N LEU A 120 0.80 -6.14 -10.39
CA LEU A 120 0.48 -4.74 -10.70
C LEU A 120 -0.11 -4.02 -9.50
N GLY A 121 -1.07 -4.64 -8.80
CA GLY A 121 -1.68 -4.07 -7.61
C GLY A 121 -0.65 -3.80 -6.50
N TYR A 122 0.28 -4.73 -6.29
CA TYR A 122 1.37 -4.58 -5.34
C TYR A 122 2.29 -3.41 -5.71
N ILE A 123 2.78 -3.33 -6.95
CA ILE A 123 3.71 -2.28 -7.39
C ILE A 123 3.04 -0.90 -7.30
N VAL A 124 1.88 -0.74 -7.92
CA VAL A 124 1.13 0.53 -7.96
C VAL A 124 0.79 1.00 -6.55
N GLY A 125 0.28 0.11 -5.69
CA GLY A 125 -0.05 0.48 -4.32
C GLY A 125 1.18 0.75 -3.44
N THR A 126 2.31 0.07 -3.67
CA THR A 126 3.57 0.36 -2.94
C THR A 126 4.12 1.73 -3.32
N ILE A 127 4.08 2.11 -4.60
CA ILE A 127 4.45 3.46 -5.05
C ILE A 127 3.55 4.50 -4.37
N GLY A 128 2.23 4.25 -4.36
CA GLY A 128 1.28 5.07 -3.61
C GLY A 128 1.69 5.20 -2.15
N TRP A 129 1.90 4.09 -1.45
CA TRP A 129 2.26 4.06 -0.04
C TRP A 129 3.55 4.85 0.26
N CYS A 130 4.60 4.70 -0.55
CA CYS A 130 5.84 5.48 -0.44
C CYS A 130 5.58 6.99 -0.56
N ILE A 131 4.74 7.43 -1.51
CA ILE A 131 4.33 8.84 -1.64
C ILE A 131 3.57 9.30 -0.38
N GLY A 132 2.75 8.44 0.22
CA GLY A 132 2.03 8.75 1.46
C GLY A 132 2.95 8.99 2.66
N ILE A 133 4.00 8.17 2.79
CA ILE A 133 5.05 8.39 3.80
C ILE A 133 5.82 9.66 3.52
N TRP A 134 6.14 9.93 2.26
CA TRP A 134 6.82 11.16 1.85
C TRP A 134 5.98 12.40 2.16
N LEU A 135 4.68 12.38 1.90
CA LEU A 135 3.78 13.47 2.27
C LEU A 135 3.75 13.73 3.78
N ARG A 136 3.94 12.69 4.60
CA ARG A 136 4.07 12.82 6.05
C ARG A 136 5.35 13.53 6.48
N THR A 137 6.47 13.38 5.76
CA THR A 137 7.71 14.12 6.08
C THR A 137 7.59 15.59 5.71
N LEU A 138 6.81 15.92 4.67
CA LEU A 138 6.53 17.30 4.26
C LEU A 138 5.54 18.02 5.17
N SER A 139 4.55 17.30 5.73
CA SER A 139 3.57 17.86 6.66
C SER A 139 3.32 16.91 7.83
N LYS A 140 3.77 17.29 9.03
CA LYS A 140 3.57 16.53 10.28
C LYS A 140 2.10 16.20 10.59
N HIS A 141 1.16 16.96 10.04
CA HIS A 141 -0.28 16.82 10.29
C HIS A 141 -1.01 16.02 9.19
N TYR A 142 -0.31 15.59 8.15
CA TYR A 142 -0.92 14.87 7.03
C TYR A 142 -1.43 13.47 7.41
N LEU A 143 -0.71 12.77 8.30
CA LEU A 143 -1.05 11.40 8.68
C LEU A 143 -1.05 11.23 10.20
N SER A 144 -2.20 10.87 10.76
CA SER A 144 -2.30 10.55 12.19
C SER A 144 -1.42 9.35 12.55
N LYS A 145 -1.00 9.24 13.82
CA LYS A 145 -0.20 8.09 14.29
C LYS A 145 -0.93 6.76 14.08
N LEU A 146 -2.25 6.75 14.29
CA LEU A 146 -3.10 5.59 14.07
C LEU A 146 -3.13 5.19 12.59
N GLN A 147 -3.34 6.16 11.69
CA GLN A 147 -3.38 5.90 10.25
C GLN A 147 -2.03 5.37 9.72
N LEU A 148 -0.91 5.92 10.22
CA LEU A 148 0.40 5.40 9.90
C LEU A 148 0.55 3.94 10.35
N ALA A 149 0.15 3.62 11.58
CA ALA A 149 0.23 2.25 12.08
C ALA A 149 -0.62 1.28 11.24
N LEU A 150 -1.86 1.65 10.89
CA LEU A 150 -2.74 0.83 10.04
C LEU A 150 -2.13 0.55 8.66
N THR A 151 -1.57 1.59 8.02
CA THR A 151 -0.95 1.44 6.70
C THR A 151 0.33 0.62 6.74
N ILE A 152 1.15 0.73 7.80
CA ILE A 152 2.33 -0.13 8.01
C ILE A 152 1.91 -1.58 8.20
N ILE A 153 0.95 -1.86 9.09
CA ILE A 153 0.45 -3.23 9.33
C ILE A 153 -0.11 -3.83 8.04
N THR A 154 -0.88 -3.04 7.28
CA THR A 154 -1.42 -3.45 5.97
C THR A 154 -0.29 -3.80 5.00
N PHE A 155 0.74 -2.96 4.89
CA PHE A 155 1.91 -3.23 4.07
C PHE A 155 2.61 -4.52 4.49
N THR A 156 2.81 -4.75 5.79
CA THR A 156 3.40 -5.98 6.31
C THR A 156 2.60 -7.22 5.91
N ILE A 157 1.28 -7.20 6.05
CA ILE A 157 0.41 -8.33 5.68
C ILE A 157 0.46 -8.60 4.16
N ILE A 158 0.44 -7.55 3.33
CA ILE A 158 0.58 -7.68 1.87
C ILE A 158 1.94 -8.31 1.51
N ASN A 159 3.03 -7.91 2.17
CA ASN A 159 4.35 -8.51 1.93
C ASN A 159 4.40 -9.99 2.38
N LEU A 160 3.77 -10.33 3.51
CA LEU A 160 3.62 -11.72 3.94
C LEU A 160 2.85 -12.55 2.91
N GLN A 161 1.81 -11.99 2.31
CA GLN A 161 1.06 -12.63 1.22
C GLN A 161 1.94 -12.92 -0.01
N MET A 162 2.77 -11.95 -0.42
CA MET A 162 3.68 -12.11 -1.55
C MET A 162 4.80 -13.11 -1.24
N LEU A 163 5.35 -13.08 -0.03
CA LEU A 163 6.37 -14.02 0.43
C LEU A 163 5.86 -15.45 0.52
N SER A 164 4.59 -15.63 0.92
CA SER A 164 3.92 -16.94 0.92
C SER A 164 4.02 -17.62 -0.46
N VAL A 165 3.95 -16.88 -1.58
CA VAL A 165 4.10 -17.47 -2.92
C VAL A 165 5.52 -18.01 -3.15
N LEU A 166 6.57 -17.37 -2.61
CA LEU A 166 7.94 -17.89 -2.69
C LEU A 166 8.12 -19.18 -1.89
N THR A 167 7.52 -19.28 -0.70
CA THR A 167 7.66 -20.48 0.14
C THR A 167 7.03 -21.72 -0.49
N MET A 168 6.00 -21.55 -1.33
CA MET A 168 5.44 -22.63 -2.15
C MET A 168 6.47 -23.23 -3.13
N ARG A 169 7.37 -22.41 -3.66
CA ARG A 169 8.36 -22.84 -4.66
C ARG A 169 9.53 -23.59 -4.03
N LEU A 170 9.86 -23.27 -2.79
CA LEU A 170 10.98 -23.85 -2.06
C LEU A 170 10.68 -25.24 -1.50
N ASN A 171 9.41 -25.57 -1.22
CA ASN A 171 9.06 -26.83 -0.56
C ASN A 171 8.10 -27.66 -1.42
N LYS A 172 8.65 -28.33 -2.44
CA LYS A 172 7.91 -29.25 -3.32
C LYS A 172 7.69 -30.64 -2.70
N GLU A 173 8.33 -30.94 -1.57
CA GLU A 173 8.32 -32.28 -0.97
C GLU A 173 7.66 -32.23 0.41
N GLY A 174 6.51 -32.91 0.56
CA GLY A 174 5.82 -33.11 1.84
C GLY A 174 4.43 -32.47 1.96
N GLY A 175 3.61 -33.01 2.87
CA GLY A 175 2.19 -32.67 3.13
C GLY A 175 1.88 -31.22 3.55
N TYR A 176 2.84 -30.30 3.42
CA TYR A 176 2.76 -28.90 3.81
C TYR A 176 1.89 -28.04 2.88
N ARG A 177 1.57 -28.52 1.67
CA ARG A 177 0.76 -27.80 0.67
C ARG A 177 -0.65 -27.44 1.16
N LYS A 178 -1.25 -28.28 2.01
CA LYS A 178 -2.58 -28.02 2.60
C LYS A 178 -2.52 -26.85 3.59
N TRP A 179 -1.54 -26.86 4.50
CA TRP A 179 -1.31 -25.79 5.47
C TRP A 179 -0.96 -24.47 4.80
N TRP A 180 -0.09 -24.51 3.79
CA TRP A 180 0.24 -23.35 2.98
C TRP A 180 -1.01 -22.73 2.33
N ASN A 181 -1.89 -23.56 1.74
CA ASN A 181 -3.09 -23.05 1.08
C ASN A 181 -4.08 -22.40 2.07
N ILE A 182 -4.20 -22.95 3.29
CA ILE A 182 -4.99 -22.33 4.36
C ILE A 182 -4.38 -20.99 4.75
N TRP A 183 -3.07 -20.95 4.98
CA TRP A 183 -2.36 -19.75 5.40
C TRP A 183 -2.46 -18.66 4.34
N HIS A 184 -2.14 -18.97 3.07
CA HIS A 184 -2.23 -18.07 1.93
C HIS A 184 -3.63 -17.48 1.71
N HIS A 185 -4.68 -18.27 1.95
CA HIS A 185 -6.05 -17.78 1.89
C HIS A 185 -6.39 -16.87 3.09
N ALA A 186 -6.02 -17.27 4.31
CA ALA A 186 -6.29 -16.49 5.51
C ALA A 186 -5.58 -15.12 5.47
N THR A 187 -4.30 -15.09 5.14
CA THR A 187 -3.53 -13.84 4.97
C THR A 187 -4.06 -12.99 3.84
N GLY A 188 -4.56 -13.60 2.75
CA GLY A 188 -5.16 -12.88 1.64
C GLY A 188 -6.45 -12.15 2.02
N TYR A 189 -7.34 -12.78 2.80
CA TYR A 189 -8.54 -12.10 3.30
C TYR A 189 -8.21 -11.01 4.31
N ALA A 190 -7.25 -11.28 5.20
CA ALA A 190 -6.76 -10.27 6.15
C ALA A 190 -6.18 -9.04 5.42
N ALA A 191 -5.40 -9.26 4.35
CA ALA A 191 -4.84 -8.18 3.53
C ALA A 191 -5.94 -7.31 2.91
N ILE A 192 -6.95 -7.92 2.27
CA ILE A 192 -8.07 -7.18 1.66
C ILE A 192 -8.83 -6.38 2.73
N GLY A 193 -9.17 -6.99 3.87
CA GLY A 193 -9.86 -6.31 4.96
C GLY A 193 -9.08 -5.11 5.50
N MET A 194 -7.77 -5.29 5.73
CA MET A 194 -6.89 -4.24 6.24
C MET A 194 -6.69 -3.10 5.24
N VAL A 195 -6.62 -3.39 3.93
CA VAL A 195 -6.61 -2.36 2.88
C VAL A 195 -7.88 -1.51 2.94
N VAL A 196 -9.05 -2.14 3.04
CA VAL A 196 -10.34 -1.43 3.11
C VAL A 196 -10.38 -0.50 4.32
N VAL A 197 -10.05 -1.00 5.50
CA VAL A 197 -10.01 -0.19 6.74
C VAL A 197 -9.02 0.96 6.61
N SER A 198 -7.83 0.70 6.06
CA SER A 198 -6.79 1.72 5.89
C SER A 198 -7.20 2.83 4.92
N ILE A 199 -7.91 2.50 3.82
CA ILE A 199 -8.39 3.50 2.87
C ILE A 199 -9.49 4.37 3.50
N PHE A 200 -10.47 3.76 4.17
CA PHE A 200 -11.52 4.53 4.84
C PHE A 200 -11.00 5.44 5.95
N ALA A 201 -10.06 4.94 6.77
CA ALA A 201 -9.44 5.73 7.82
C ALA A 201 -8.57 6.88 7.27
N GLY A 202 -8.00 6.72 6.07
CA GLY A 202 -7.25 7.77 5.38
C GLY A 202 -8.17 8.87 4.86
N ILE A 203 -9.23 8.48 4.15
CA ILE A 203 -10.18 9.40 3.54
C ILE A 203 -10.98 10.18 4.59
N SER A 204 -11.34 9.57 5.72
CA SER A 204 -12.10 10.24 6.79
C SER A 204 -11.31 11.36 7.49
N THR A 205 -9.98 11.38 7.35
CA THR A 205 -9.11 12.43 7.89
C THR A 205 -8.99 13.63 6.93
N GLU A 206 -9.26 13.44 5.64
CA GLU A 206 -9.20 14.49 4.62
C GLU A 206 -10.59 15.11 4.36
N LYS A 207 -10.81 16.34 4.86
CA LYS A 207 -12.10 17.07 4.74
C LYS A 207 -12.53 17.38 3.30
N GLU A 208 -11.62 17.33 2.32
CA GLU A 208 -11.90 17.62 0.91
C GLU A 208 -12.00 16.36 0.03
N ALA A 209 -11.91 15.15 0.61
CA ALA A 209 -11.82 13.89 -0.15
C ALA A 209 -13.18 13.22 -0.44
N GLU A 210 -14.29 13.96 -0.41
CA GLU A 210 -15.65 13.40 -0.56
C GLU A 210 -15.85 12.64 -1.89
N ILE A 211 -15.26 13.13 -2.98
CA ILE A 211 -15.34 12.49 -4.30
C ILE A 211 -14.60 11.14 -4.30
N LEU A 212 -13.41 11.07 -3.69
CA LEU A 212 -12.63 9.84 -3.58
C LEU A 212 -13.33 8.82 -2.68
N MET A 213 -13.98 9.29 -1.59
CA MET A 213 -14.80 8.45 -0.71
C MET A 213 -15.95 7.81 -1.47
N LYS A 214 -16.72 8.60 -2.22
CA LYS A 214 -17.86 8.12 -3.02
C LYS A 214 -17.40 7.14 -4.09
N ALA A 215 -16.34 7.48 -4.84
CA ALA A 215 -15.78 6.61 -5.88
C ALA A 215 -15.34 5.26 -5.30
N TYR A 216 -14.60 5.27 -4.19
CA TYR A 216 -14.13 4.03 -3.57
C TYR A 216 -15.28 3.19 -2.97
N THR A 217 -16.27 3.84 -2.37
CA THR A 217 -17.47 3.16 -1.86
C THR A 217 -18.23 2.43 -2.97
N VAL A 218 -18.36 3.06 -4.15
CA VAL A 218 -18.96 2.42 -5.33
C VAL A 218 -18.11 1.24 -5.81
N ILE A 219 -16.78 1.38 -5.86
CA ILE A 219 -15.87 0.29 -6.27
C ILE A 219 -16.01 -0.92 -5.34
N ILE A 220 -15.97 -0.73 -4.02
CA ILE A 220 -16.20 -1.82 -3.05
C ILE A 220 -17.59 -2.41 -3.23
N GLY A 221 -18.62 -1.57 -3.37
CA GLY A 221 -19.99 -2.02 -3.58
C GLY A 221 -20.10 -2.96 -4.78
N VAL A 222 -19.50 -2.59 -5.91
CA VAL A 222 -19.42 -3.44 -7.11
C VAL A 222 -18.67 -4.74 -6.83
N LEU A 223 -17.51 -4.68 -6.17
CA LEU A 223 -16.73 -5.88 -5.82
C LEU A 223 -17.53 -6.84 -4.94
N ILE A 224 -18.30 -6.35 -3.97
CA ILE A 224 -19.18 -7.16 -3.12
C ILE A 224 -20.34 -7.75 -3.93
N VAL A 225 -21.01 -6.93 -4.75
CA VAL A 225 -22.11 -7.37 -5.63
C VAL A 225 -21.65 -8.44 -6.62
N VAL A 226 -20.40 -8.41 -7.07
CA VAL A 226 -19.83 -9.47 -7.92
C VAL A 226 -19.45 -10.69 -7.07
N ALA A 227 -18.80 -10.51 -5.93
CA ALA A 227 -18.28 -11.60 -5.12
C ALA A 227 -19.38 -12.47 -4.46
N VAL A 228 -20.47 -11.86 -3.98
CA VAL A 228 -21.54 -12.55 -3.24
C VAL A 228 -22.30 -13.55 -4.11
N PRO A 229 -22.85 -13.20 -5.29
CA PRO A 229 -23.51 -14.15 -6.17
C PRO A 229 -22.58 -15.28 -6.60
N LEU A 230 -21.33 -14.95 -6.96
CA LEU A 230 -20.34 -15.95 -7.34
C LEU A 230 -20.06 -16.94 -6.20
N GLN A 231 -20.01 -16.45 -4.96
CA GLN A 231 -19.89 -17.29 -3.77
C GLN A 231 -21.12 -18.19 -3.57
N MET A 232 -22.33 -17.66 -3.77
CA MET A 232 -23.58 -18.43 -3.70
C MET A 232 -23.65 -19.53 -4.77
N PHE A 233 -23.29 -19.24 -6.02
CA PHE A 233 -23.25 -20.23 -7.10
C PHE A 233 -22.29 -21.38 -6.79
N ARG A 234 -21.10 -21.06 -6.24
CA ARG A 234 -20.09 -22.06 -5.90
C ARG A 234 -20.54 -22.98 -4.76
N PHE A 235 -21.23 -22.43 -3.76
CA PHE A 235 -21.78 -23.19 -2.64
C PHE A 235 -22.87 -24.16 -3.13
N LYS A 236 -23.82 -23.67 -3.94
CA LYS A 236 -24.85 -24.52 -4.58
C LYS A 236 -24.22 -25.64 -5.42
N SER A 237 -23.20 -25.33 -6.23
CA SER A 237 -22.47 -26.32 -7.03
C SER A 237 -21.80 -27.39 -6.17
N THR A 238 -21.25 -27.01 -5.01
CA THR A 238 -20.55 -27.93 -4.10
C THR A 238 -21.53 -28.86 -3.41
N ILE A 239 -22.66 -28.34 -2.92
CA ILE A 239 -23.75 -29.13 -2.34
C ILE A 239 -24.30 -30.11 -3.37
N LYS A 240 -24.60 -29.65 -4.59
CA LYS A 240 -25.08 -30.52 -5.67
C LYS A 240 -24.12 -31.68 -5.95
N LYS A 241 -22.80 -31.41 -5.99
CA LYS A 241 -21.78 -32.44 -6.20
C LYS A 241 -21.68 -33.43 -5.03
N GLN A 242 -21.78 -32.96 -3.79
CA GLN A 242 -21.79 -33.83 -2.60
C GLN A 242 -23.04 -34.71 -2.58
N PHE A 243 -24.21 -34.13 -2.84
CA PHE A 243 -25.47 -34.87 -2.96
C PHE A 243 -25.39 -35.95 -4.03
N MET A 244 -24.95 -35.61 -5.26
CA MET A 244 -24.77 -36.57 -6.36
C MET A 244 -23.80 -37.71 -6.02
N ARG A 245 -22.72 -37.43 -5.27
CA ARG A 245 -21.77 -38.47 -4.83
C ARG A 245 -22.40 -39.42 -3.83
N MET A 246 -23.15 -38.91 -2.85
CA MET A 246 -23.86 -39.72 -1.85
C MET A 246 -24.94 -40.59 -2.50
N THR A 247 -25.73 -40.05 -3.44
CA THR A 247 -26.75 -40.84 -4.15
C THR A 247 -26.13 -41.95 -5.00
N THR A 248 -24.96 -41.69 -5.60
CA THR A 248 -24.22 -42.69 -6.39
C THR A 248 -23.62 -43.79 -5.51
N SER A 249 -23.09 -43.45 -4.32
CA SER A 249 -22.55 -44.44 -3.38
C SER A 249 -23.64 -45.32 -2.76
N LEU A 250 -24.80 -44.75 -2.42
CA LEU A 250 -25.94 -45.51 -1.91
C LEU A 250 -26.47 -46.50 -2.95
N ARG A 251 -26.62 -46.06 -4.21
CA ARG A 251 -27.04 -46.94 -5.31
C ARG A 251 -26.07 -48.11 -5.51
N ARG A 252 -24.76 -47.86 -5.44
CA ARG A 252 -23.73 -48.90 -5.58
C ARG A 252 -23.73 -49.90 -4.41
N SER A 253 -24.12 -49.48 -3.21
CA SER A 253 -24.23 -50.36 -2.04
C SER A 253 -25.46 -51.28 -2.07
N GLN A 254 -26.51 -50.91 -2.81
CA GLN A 254 -27.73 -51.73 -2.95
C GLN A 254 -27.68 -52.70 -4.14
N SER A 255 -26.67 -52.59 -5.00
CA SER A 255 -26.46 -53.47 -6.17
C SER A 255 -25.44 -54.58 -5.92
N ILE A 256 -24.97 -54.74 -4.68
CA ILE A 256 -24.06 -55.79 -4.19
C ILE A 256 -24.86 -56.61 -3.18
#